data_AF-A0A224Y3S4-F1
#
_entry.id   AF-A0A224Y3S4-F1
#
_cell.length_a   1.000
_cell.length_b   1.000
_cell.length_c   1.000
_cell.angle_alpha   90.00
_cell.angle_beta   90.00
_cell.angle_gamma   90.00
#
_symmetry.space_group_name_H-M   'P 1'
#
loop_
_entity.id
_entity.type
_entity.pdbx_description
1 polymer ?
#
loop_
_entity_poly.entity_id
_entity_poly.type
_entity_poly.pdbx_seq_one_letter_code
_entity_poly.pdbx_strand_id
1 'polypeptide(L)'
;MRLYQIFWIYLVHQLVACCASASSSNVKVQHKVRCNQDSMIVEIRRTDDINHIYLEGLKYFTDVACQPTFVDHQVVFKLSLTNFYQCGVTAT
;
A
#
# COMPACT_ATOMS: atom_id res chain seq x y z
N MET A 1 42.09 -26.62 26.63
CA MET A 1 42.09 -26.66 25.15
C MET A 1 40.79 -27.21 24.53
N ARG A 2 40.02 -28.11 25.19
CA ARG A 2 38.72 -28.58 24.66
C ARG A 2 37.56 -27.57 24.71
N LEU A 3 37.63 -26.53 25.55
CA LEU A 3 36.61 -25.47 25.60
C LEU A 3 36.65 -24.51 24.40
N TYR A 4 37.83 -24.29 23.81
CA TYR A 4 37.99 -23.39 22.65
C TYR A 4 37.34 -23.97 21.38
N GLN A 5 37.39 -25.29 21.20
CA GLN A 5 36.71 -25.96 20.08
C GLN A 5 35.20 -25.93 20.21
N ILE A 6 34.65 -26.01 21.43
CA ILE A 6 33.20 -25.89 21.67
C ILE A 6 32.76 -24.45 21.34
N PHE A 7 33.52 -23.45 21.79
CA PHE A 7 33.26 -22.04 21.47
C PHE A 7 33.28 -21.76 19.96
N TRP A 8 34.22 -22.38 19.24
CA TRP A 8 34.33 -22.26 17.78
C TRP A 8 33.14 -22.90 17.05
N ILE A 9 32.64 -24.05 17.53
CA ILE A 9 31.45 -24.70 16.98
C ILE A 9 30.19 -23.85 17.19
N TYR A 10 30.01 -23.22 18.36
CA TYR A 10 28.89 -22.31 18.62
C TYR A 10 28.94 -21.06 17.74
N LEU A 11 30.14 -20.52 17.49
CA LEU A 11 30.33 -19.36 16.60
C LEU A 11 29.93 -19.69 15.14
N VAL A 12 30.23 -20.90 14.66
CA VAL A 12 29.86 -21.34 13.30
C VAL A 12 28.38 -21.70 13.20
N HIS A 13 27.75 -22.18 14.29
CA HIS A 13 26.35 -22.57 14.30
C HIS A 13 25.36 -21.38 14.23
N GLN A 14 25.79 -20.16 14.59
CA GLN A 14 24.93 -18.97 14.44
C GLN A 14 24.78 -18.48 13.00
N LEU A 15 25.60 -18.96 12.05
CA LEU A 15 25.54 -18.53 10.64
C LEU A 15 24.52 -19.31 9.78
N VAL A 16 23.98 -20.43 10.27
CA VAL A 16 23.11 -21.33 9.47
C VAL A 16 21.60 -21.03 9.65
N ALA A 17 21.22 -20.12 10.55
CA ALA A 17 19.82 -19.80 10.85
C ALA A 17 19.24 -18.61 10.04
N CYS A 18 19.82 -18.25 8.89
CA CYS A 18 19.44 -17.03 8.15
C CYS A 18 18.49 -17.22 6.95
N CYS A 19 17.95 -18.43 6.72
CA CYS A 19 17.14 -18.72 5.52
C CYS A 19 15.67 -19.03 5.78
N ALA A 20 15.15 -18.78 6.98
CA ALA A 20 13.72 -18.93 7.25
C ALA A 20 12.94 -17.68 6.81
N SER A 21 12.59 -17.68 5.51
CA SER A 21 11.39 -17.05 4.93
C SER A 21 11.16 -15.56 5.20
N ALA A 22 11.78 -14.72 4.37
CA ALA A 22 11.18 -13.44 3.99
C ALA A 22 10.00 -13.71 3.03
N SER A 23 8.83 -14.03 3.58
CA SER A 23 7.59 -14.02 2.81
C SER A 23 7.14 -12.57 2.64
N SER A 24 7.45 -11.97 1.49
CA SER A 24 6.83 -10.70 1.07
C SER A 24 5.34 -10.96 0.87
N SER A 25 4.53 -10.71 1.90
CA SER A 25 3.08 -10.67 1.76
C SER A 25 2.73 -9.46 0.89
N ASN A 26 2.68 -9.68 -0.43
CA ASN A 26 2.00 -8.76 -1.33
C ASN A 26 0.51 -8.84 -0.98
N VAL A 27 0.08 -8.03 -0.01
CA VAL A 27 -1.33 -7.83 0.30
C VAL A 27 -1.96 -7.29 -0.97
N LYS A 28 -2.67 -8.17 -1.69
CA LYS A 28 -3.35 -7.82 -2.93
C LYS A 28 -4.57 -6.98 -2.56
N VAL A 29 -4.39 -5.66 -2.56
CA VAL A 29 -5.47 -4.70 -2.32
C VAL A 29 -6.53 -4.87 -3.40
N GLN A 30 -7.74 -5.29 -3.01
CA GLN A 30 -8.86 -5.39 -3.93
C GLN A 30 -9.39 -3.99 -4.24
N HIS A 31 -9.17 -3.55 -5.47
CA HIS A 31 -9.63 -2.27 -6.00
C HIS A 31 -10.49 -2.49 -7.25
N LYS A 32 -11.45 -1.60 -7.45
CA LYS A 32 -12.33 -1.54 -8.62
C LYS A 32 -12.33 -0.13 -9.16
N VAL A 33 -11.95 0.02 -10.42
CA VAL A 33 -11.98 1.30 -11.14
C VAL A 33 -13.19 1.33 -12.06
N ARG A 34 -13.95 2.42 -12.01
CA ARG A 34 -15.01 2.72 -12.97
C ARG A 34 -14.69 4.04 -13.64
N CYS A 35 -14.56 4.00 -14.96
CA CYS A 35 -14.39 5.20 -15.76
C CYS A 35 -15.72 5.55 -16.42
N ASN A 36 -16.11 6.81 -16.29
CA ASN A 36 -17.18 7.44 -17.04
C ASN A 36 -16.58 8.51 -17.96
N GLN A 37 -17.40 9.15 -18.80
CA GLN A 37 -16.92 10.21 -19.71
C GLN A 37 -16.25 11.37 -18.96
N ASP A 38 -16.81 11.76 -17.81
CA ASP A 38 -16.36 12.96 -17.07
C ASP A 38 -15.73 12.66 -15.72
N SER A 39 -15.68 11.39 -15.30
CA SER A 39 -15.20 11.03 -13.96
C SER A 39 -14.58 9.65 -13.87
N MET A 40 -13.56 9.50 -13.05
CA MET A 40 -12.98 8.24 -12.63
C MET A 40 -13.31 7.97 -11.17
N ILE A 41 -13.88 6.80 -10.90
CA ILE A 41 -14.24 6.35 -9.56
C ILE A 41 -13.35 5.16 -9.20
N VAL A 42 -12.61 5.27 -8.11
CA VAL A 42 -11.77 4.18 -7.58
C VAL A 42 -12.32 3.73 -6.25
N GLU A 43 -12.84 2.51 -6.21
CA GLU A 43 -13.36 1.85 -5.01
C GLU A 43 -12.29 0.89 -4.47
N ILE A 44 -11.89 1.03 -3.21
CA ILE A 44 -10.88 0.20 -2.55
C ILE A 44 -11.53 -0.44 -1.33
N ARG A 45 -11.52 -1.78 -1.24
CA ARG A 45 -11.97 -2.46 -0.02
C ARG A 45 -10.91 -2.30 1.06
N ARG A 46 -11.32 -1.90 2.26
CA ARG A 46 -10.45 -1.78 3.42
C ARG A 46 -10.84 -2.77 4.51
N THR A 47 -9.85 -3.16 5.31
CA THR A 47 -10.08 -3.73 6.65
C THR A 47 -10.17 -2.57 7.65
N ASP A 48 -10.84 -2.79 8.79
CA ASP A 48 -11.13 -1.73 9.75
C ASP A 48 -9.86 -1.12 10.40
N ASP A 49 -8.73 -1.82 10.31
CA ASP A 49 -7.43 -1.36 10.82
C ASP A 49 -6.75 -0.30 9.93
N ILE A 50 -7.22 -0.08 8.69
CA ILE A 50 -6.59 0.83 7.73
C ILE A 50 -7.37 2.16 7.66
N ASN A 51 -6.81 3.17 8.31
CA ASN A 51 -7.39 4.52 8.37
C ASN A 51 -6.82 5.51 7.33
N HIS A 52 -5.70 5.16 6.70
CA HIS A 52 -4.99 6.03 5.76
C HIS A 52 -4.80 5.33 4.42
N ILE A 53 -5.67 5.65 3.46
CA ILE A 53 -5.59 5.17 2.08
C ILE A 53 -5.60 6.38 1.16
N TYR A 54 -4.58 6.49 0.31
CA TYR A 54 -4.44 7.56 -0.66
C TYR A 54 -4.02 6.94 -2.00
N LEU A 55 -4.52 7.49 -3.11
CA LEU A 55 -3.92 7.20 -4.41
C LEU A 55 -2.54 7.87 -4.47
N GLU A 56 -1.62 7.23 -5.19
CA GLU A 56 -0.29 7.76 -5.40
C GLU A 56 -0.37 9.18 -6.01
N GLY A 57 0.45 10.10 -5.50
CA GLY A 57 0.40 11.52 -5.87
C GLY A 57 -0.69 12.34 -5.17
N LEU A 58 -1.78 11.73 -4.68
CA LEU A 58 -2.91 12.47 -4.09
C LEU A 58 -2.78 12.78 -2.59
N LYS A 59 -1.77 12.25 -1.90
CA LYS A 59 -1.61 12.37 -0.44
C LYS A 59 -1.58 13.82 0.09
N TYR A 60 -1.06 14.75 -0.71
CA TYR A 60 -0.81 16.14 -0.29
C TYR A 60 -1.87 17.13 -0.80
N PHE A 61 -2.91 16.65 -1.49
CA PHE A 61 -3.98 17.51 -1.96
C PHE A 61 -4.92 17.86 -0.80
N THR A 62 -5.13 19.16 -0.60
CA THR A 62 -6.02 19.69 0.45
C THR A 62 -7.45 19.87 -0.02
N ASP A 63 -7.69 19.82 -1.33
CA ASP A 63 -9.02 19.92 -1.92
C ASP A 63 -9.86 18.67 -1.57
N VAL A 64 -11.07 18.91 -1.09
CA VAL A 64 -12.05 17.87 -0.74
C VAL A 64 -12.41 16.97 -1.93
N ALA A 65 -12.34 17.50 -3.16
CA ALA A 65 -12.61 16.73 -4.37
C ALA A 65 -11.56 15.62 -4.63
N CYS A 66 -10.36 15.78 -4.08
CA CYS A 66 -9.24 14.85 -4.25
C CYS A 66 -9.07 13.91 -3.06
N GLN A 67 -9.89 14.07 -2.02
CA GLN A 67 -9.81 13.27 -0.81
C GLN A 67 -10.64 11.98 -0.91
N PRO A 68 -10.22 10.91 -0.20
CA PRO A 68 -11.01 9.70 -0.08
C PRO A 68 -12.30 9.94 0.69
N THR A 69 -13.40 9.36 0.20
CA THR A 69 -14.63 9.21 0.99
C THR A 69 -14.69 7.81 1.58
N PHE A 70 -14.84 7.71 2.90
CA PHE A 70 -14.99 6.44 3.60
C PHE A 70 -16.46 6.07 3.68
N VAL A 71 -16.84 4.95 3.09
CA VAL A 71 -18.21 4.42 3.12
C VAL A 71 -18.11 2.98 3.62
N ASP A 72 -18.60 2.70 4.82
CA ASP A 72 -18.51 1.37 5.45
C ASP A 72 -17.08 0.78 5.39
N HIS A 73 -16.94 -0.37 4.74
CA HIS A 73 -15.69 -1.12 4.55
C HIS A 73 -15.00 -0.81 3.21
N GLN A 74 -15.29 0.34 2.60
CA GLN A 74 -14.66 0.77 1.37
C GLN A 74 -14.25 2.25 1.40
N VAL A 75 -13.23 2.55 0.62
CA VAL A 75 -12.75 3.89 0.32
C VAL A 75 -13.06 4.20 -1.12
N VAL A 76 -13.68 5.34 -1.37
CA VAL A 76 -14.11 5.77 -2.69
C VAL A 76 -13.41 7.07 -3.04
N PHE A 77 -12.69 7.08 -4.16
CA PHE A 77 -12.16 8.30 -4.78
C PHE A 77 -13.03 8.64 -5.99
N LYS A 78 -13.42 9.91 -6.12
CA LYS A 78 -14.17 10.41 -7.28
C LYS A 78 -13.40 11.57 -7.90
N LEU A 79 -12.69 11.27 -8.98
CA LEU A 79 -11.83 12.22 -9.68
C LEU A 79 -12.55 12.73 -10.93
N SER A 80 -12.47 14.03 -11.19
CA SER A 80 -12.99 14.63 -12.42
C SER A 80 -12.01 14.41 -13.58
N LEU A 81 -12.52 13.96 -14.72
CA LEU A 81 -11.75 13.86 -15.97
C LEU A 81 -11.83 15.15 -16.81
N THR A 82 -12.80 16.03 -16.51
CA THR A 82 -12.92 17.33 -17.17
C THR A 82 -12.03 18.39 -16.50
N ASN A 83 -11.69 18.21 -15.22
CA ASN A 83 -10.80 19.10 -14.47
C ASN A 83 -9.55 18.34 -13.96
N PHE A 84 -8.75 17.86 -14.90
CA PHE A 84 -7.56 17.02 -14.67
C PHE A 84 -6.54 17.68 -13.72
N TYR A 85 -6.40 19.02 -13.77
CA TYR A 85 -5.44 19.74 -12.92
C TYR A 85 -5.84 19.83 -11.45
N GLN A 86 -7.14 19.74 -11.12
CA GLN A 86 -7.62 19.92 -9.74
C GLN A 86 -6.96 18.94 -8.76
N CYS A 87 -6.78 17.69 -9.20
CA CYS A 87 -6.15 16.63 -8.42
C CYS A 87 -4.80 16.18 -9.00
N GLY A 88 -4.19 16.97 -9.91
CA GLY A 88 -2.92 16.59 -10.54
C GLY A 88 -2.99 15.28 -11.35
N VAL A 89 -4.15 14.95 -11.90
CA VAL A 89 -4.34 13.76 -12.73
C VAL A 89 -3.81 14.09 -14.12
N THR A 90 -2.75 13.43 -14.55
CA THR A 90 -2.21 13.60 -15.91
C THR A 90 -2.93 12.69 -16.91
N ALA A 91 -3.45 13.26 -18.00
CA ALA A 91 -3.79 12.46 -19.18
C ALA A 91 -2.49 11.94 -19.79
N THR A 92 -2.33 10.62 -19.85
CA THR A 92 -1.17 9.97 -20.48
C THR A 92 -1.58 9.36 -21.80
#